data_AF-A0A4Y3WN41-F1
#
_entry.id   AF-A0A4Y3WN41-F1
#
_cell.length_a   1.000
_cell.length_b   1.000
_cell.length_c   1.000
_cell.angle_alpha   90.00
_cell.angle_beta   90.00
_cell.angle_gamma   90.00
#
_symmetry.space_group_name_H-M   'P 1'
#
loop_
_entity.id
_entity.type
_entity.pdbx_description
1 polymer ?
#
loop_
_entity_poly.entity_id
_entity_poly.type
_entity_poly.pdbx_seq_one_letter_code
_entity_poly.pdbx_strand_id
1 'polypeptide(L)'
;MERLTERTVTLAGALEAELAEVRSAGYAVAVEEYETGLNAVAAPVRDRSGSVVAALSVSGPAYRFDEDRRADLTVPLLRGRARSRGGWAGTPPETPGTPIRPVSDPVPVARSSAVTGPGGVVTRPAVARRRRVGPVFVDDLGTGVAVPDAVGRVVSVVPSLTEAVAATAPGLLVGVTDWCTHPGDLDAARIGGTKNPDVDAIVALRPDLVVANQEENRAPDLDALRAAGVPVYVTDIRTLDDAFGSLARMLAACRLDRPAWLDEAEAAWVAVPVPSRRRRAVIPIWRRPWMAVGSDTFTGALLARLGVDNVLGDDPERYPRFDPATLPPHDLAVLPDEPYLFTADDGPEAFPGVPSALVSGRLLTWYGPSLTEAAHTLPQALTPPP
;
A
#
# COMPACT_ATOMS: atom_id res chain seq x y z
N MET A 1 14.60 26.61 12.91
CA MET A 1 13.88 25.35 12.61
C MET A 1 14.62 24.21 13.27
N GLU A 2 13.88 23.20 13.74
CA GLU A 2 14.46 21.93 14.20
C GLU A 2 15.16 21.23 13.02
N ARG A 3 16.28 20.54 13.29
CA ARG A 3 17.02 19.77 12.29
C ARG A 3 16.55 18.32 12.33
N LEU A 4 16.02 17.80 11.23
CA LEU A 4 15.51 16.44 11.13
C LEU A 4 16.54 15.48 10.52
N THR A 5 17.36 15.98 9.59
CA THR A 5 18.44 15.27 8.92
C THR A 5 19.66 16.17 8.75
N GLU A 6 20.76 15.64 8.22
CA GLU A 6 21.94 16.45 7.85
C GLU A 6 21.65 17.46 6.74
N ARG A 7 20.59 17.24 5.95
CA ARG A 7 20.22 18.08 4.81
C ARG A 7 19.16 19.13 5.15
N THR A 8 18.48 19.03 6.30
CA THR A 8 17.45 20.00 6.69
C THR A 8 17.97 21.43 6.69
N VAL A 9 17.31 22.32 5.94
CA VAL A 9 17.61 23.75 5.94
C VAL A 9 17.17 24.39 7.25
N THR A 10 18.14 24.72 8.12
CA THR A 10 17.87 25.28 9.45
C THR A 10 18.02 26.81 9.54
N LEU A 11 18.58 27.45 8.51
CA LEU A 11 18.91 28.88 8.49
C LEU A 11 17.92 29.65 7.61
N ALA A 12 17.38 30.76 8.13
CA ALA A 12 16.41 31.58 7.42
C ALA A 12 16.93 32.10 6.06
N GLY A 13 18.18 32.58 6.00
CA GLY A 13 18.77 33.07 4.75
C GLY A 13 19.00 31.99 3.69
N ALA A 14 19.24 30.73 4.11
CA ALA A 14 19.36 29.60 3.18
C ALA A 14 17.98 29.22 2.62
N LEU A 15 16.95 29.21 3.47
CA LEU A 15 15.57 28.98 3.04
C LEU A 15 15.07 30.09 2.09
N GLU A 16 15.42 31.35 2.35
CA GLU A 16 15.07 32.46 1.46
C GLU A 16 15.71 32.34 0.07
N ALA A 17 16.97 31.89 0.01
CA ALA A 17 17.69 31.62 -1.23
C ALA A 17 17.05 30.47 -2.00
N GLU A 18 16.75 29.37 -1.32
CA GLU A 18 16.07 28.21 -1.92
C GLU A 18 14.68 28.60 -2.45
N LEU A 19 13.89 29.35 -1.68
CA LEU A 19 12.60 29.86 -2.14
C LEU A 19 12.74 30.79 -3.37
N ALA A 20 13.85 31.51 -3.52
CA ALA A 20 14.12 32.30 -4.71
C ALA A 20 14.42 31.41 -5.92
N GLU A 21 15.18 30.34 -5.73
CA GLU A 21 15.43 29.33 -6.77
C GLU A 21 14.13 28.62 -7.19
N VAL A 22 13.31 28.19 -6.22
CA VAL A 22 11.99 27.60 -6.47
C VAL A 22 11.09 28.54 -7.26
N ARG A 23 11.11 29.85 -6.96
CA ARG A 23 10.34 30.86 -7.73
C ARG A 23 10.82 30.96 -9.18
N SER A 24 12.12 30.86 -9.42
CA SER A 24 12.72 30.91 -10.76
C SER A 24 12.49 29.61 -11.55
N ALA A 25 12.71 28.45 -10.91
CA ALA A 25 12.59 27.13 -11.51
C ALA A 25 11.13 26.70 -11.71
N GLY A 26 10.23 27.20 -10.87
CA GLY A 26 8.80 26.90 -10.91
C GLY A 26 8.41 25.58 -10.23
N TYR A 27 9.33 24.92 -9.55
CA TYR A 27 9.13 23.72 -8.73
C TYR A 27 10.12 23.72 -7.56
N ALA A 28 9.81 22.96 -6.51
CA ALA A 28 10.65 22.71 -5.35
C ALA A 28 11.12 21.26 -5.33
N VAL A 29 12.33 21.02 -4.84
CA VAL A 29 12.91 19.70 -4.65
C VAL A 29 13.38 19.62 -3.20
N ALA A 30 13.01 18.54 -2.51
CA ALA A 30 13.56 18.22 -1.20
C ALA A 30 14.41 16.95 -1.33
N VAL A 31 15.68 17.02 -0.91
CA VAL A 31 16.61 15.88 -0.95
C VAL A 31 16.95 15.44 0.46
N GLU A 32 16.26 14.41 0.95
CA GLU A 32 16.50 13.85 2.29
C GLU A 32 16.45 14.91 3.40
N GLU A 33 15.66 15.98 3.23
CA GLU A 33 15.63 17.11 4.17
C GLU A 33 14.70 16.90 5.36
N TYR A 34 13.68 16.07 5.18
CA TYR A 34 12.72 15.68 6.21
C TYR A 34 13.09 14.34 6.85
N GLU A 35 13.47 13.37 6.02
CA GLU A 35 13.85 12.02 6.43
C GLU A 35 14.98 11.51 5.53
N THR A 36 16.00 10.88 6.13
CA THR A 36 17.09 10.26 5.38
C THR A 36 16.54 9.16 4.48
N GLY A 37 16.90 9.18 3.20
CA GLY A 37 16.38 8.25 2.20
C GLY A 37 15.01 8.62 1.61
N LEU A 38 14.48 9.83 1.85
CA LEU A 38 13.25 10.34 1.23
C LEU A 38 13.53 11.56 0.35
N ASN A 39 13.13 11.48 -0.93
CA ASN A 39 13.17 12.61 -1.85
C ASN A 39 11.75 13.06 -2.22
N ALA A 40 11.58 14.34 -2.51
CA ALA A 40 10.33 14.90 -3.01
C ALA A 40 10.56 15.95 -4.10
N VAL A 41 9.59 16.10 -4.99
CA VAL A 41 9.47 17.23 -5.92
C VAL A 41 8.04 17.75 -5.87
N ALA A 42 7.87 19.07 -5.87
CA ALA A 42 6.57 19.71 -5.81
C ALA A 42 6.47 20.87 -6.80
N ALA A 43 5.32 21.04 -7.42
CA ALA A 43 5.03 22.17 -8.31
C ALA A 43 3.77 22.92 -7.86
N PRO A 44 3.75 24.26 -7.92
CA PRO A 44 2.57 25.04 -7.58
C PRO A 44 1.51 24.92 -8.68
N VAL A 45 0.26 24.72 -8.27
CA VAL A 45 -0.94 24.89 -9.08
C VAL A 45 -1.35 26.35 -9.01
N ARG A 46 -1.49 26.99 -10.17
CA ARG A 46 -1.85 28.41 -10.26
C ARG A 46 -3.23 28.57 -10.88
N ASP A 47 -3.97 29.57 -10.42
CA ASP A 47 -5.22 29.98 -11.08
C ASP A 47 -4.94 30.80 -12.35
N ARG A 48 -6.00 31.31 -12.99
CA ARG A 48 -5.90 32.12 -14.21
C ARG A 48 -5.22 33.48 -14.00
N SER A 49 -5.18 33.99 -12.76
CA SER A 49 -4.47 35.22 -12.41
C SER A 49 -2.97 35.00 -12.22
N GLY A 50 -2.52 33.74 -12.17
CA GLY A 50 -1.14 33.36 -11.86
C GLY A 50 -0.88 33.17 -10.37
N SER A 51 -1.89 33.35 -9.52
CA SER A 51 -1.80 33.14 -8.07
C SER A 51 -1.69 31.65 -7.76
N VAL A 52 -0.82 31.27 -6.82
CA VAL A 52 -0.71 29.87 -6.36
C VAL A 52 -1.94 29.53 -5.51
N VAL A 53 -2.69 28.50 -5.89
CA VAL A 53 -3.91 28.06 -5.20
C VAL A 53 -3.78 26.66 -4.59
N ALA A 54 -2.81 25.86 -5.03
CA ALA A 54 -2.45 24.57 -4.45
C ALA A 54 -1.01 24.18 -4.82
N ALA A 55 -0.54 23.03 -4.37
CA ALA A 55 0.70 22.40 -4.83
C ALA A 55 0.45 20.91 -5.11
N LEU A 56 1.11 20.39 -6.13
CA LEU A 56 1.14 18.96 -6.45
C LEU A 56 2.53 18.43 -6.14
N SER A 57 2.64 17.41 -5.29
CA SER A 57 3.91 16.82 -4.88
C SER A 57 3.96 15.32 -5.17
N VAL A 58 5.15 14.84 -5.51
CA VAL A 58 5.48 13.41 -5.56
C VAL A 58 6.68 13.19 -4.65
N SER A 59 6.59 12.18 -3.80
CA SER A 59 7.67 11.77 -2.91
C SER A 59 7.93 10.28 -3.04
N GLY A 60 9.15 9.85 -2.77
CA GLY A 60 9.52 8.45 -2.82
C GLY A 60 10.91 8.17 -2.25
N PRO A 61 11.26 6.89 -2.06
CA PRO A 61 12.55 6.50 -1.52
C PRO A 61 13.70 6.99 -2.41
N ALA A 62 14.75 7.58 -1.84
CA ALA A 62 15.85 8.21 -2.56
C ALA A 62 16.52 7.28 -3.58
N TYR A 63 16.64 5.99 -3.28
CA TYR A 63 17.21 4.99 -4.19
C TYR A 63 16.34 4.66 -5.42
N ARG A 64 15.06 5.06 -5.43
CA ARG A 64 14.13 4.97 -6.57
C ARG A 64 13.71 6.33 -7.09
N PHE A 65 14.08 7.40 -6.41
CA PHE A 65 13.73 8.77 -6.73
C PHE A 65 14.95 9.68 -6.74
N ASP A 66 15.89 9.33 -7.61
CA ASP A 66 17.15 10.02 -7.86
C ASP A 66 16.98 11.28 -8.71
N GLU A 67 18.09 11.96 -9.01
CA GLU A 67 18.11 13.20 -9.79
C GLU A 67 17.43 13.05 -11.16
N ASP A 68 17.77 11.98 -11.89
CA ASP A 68 17.23 11.72 -13.23
C ASP A 68 15.71 11.52 -13.17
N ARG A 69 15.22 10.74 -12.20
CA ARG A 69 13.79 10.50 -12.03
C ARG A 69 13.04 11.76 -11.60
N ARG A 70 13.66 12.64 -10.82
CA ARG A 70 13.07 13.94 -10.45
C ARG A 70 12.99 14.87 -11.64
N ALA A 71 14.02 14.94 -12.47
CA ALA A 71 14.01 15.72 -13.71
C ALA A 71 12.90 15.25 -14.67
N ASP A 72 12.74 13.93 -14.83
CA ASP A 72 11.69 13.31 -15.65
C ASP A 72 10.27 13.66 -15.18
N LEU A 73 10.03 13.74 -13.87
CA LEU A 73 8.72 14.07 -13.32
C LEU A 73 8.43 15.58 -13.27
N THR A 74 9.47 16.42 -13.33
CA THR A 74 9.34 17.88 -13.27
C THR A 74 8.50 18.40 -14.44
N VAL A 75 8.76 17.94 -15.67
CA VAL A 75 8.02 18.40 -16.86
C VAL A 75 6.54 17.99 -16.83
N PRO A 76 6.17 16.72 -16.53
CA PRO A 76 4.79 16.33 -16.28
C PRO A 76 4.10 17.11 -15.17
N LEU A 77 4.76 17.36 -14.03
CA LEU A 77 4.19 18.13 -12.92
C LEU A 77 3.92 19.59 -13.32
N LEU A 78 4.85 20.19 -14.08
CA LEU A 78 4.66 21.52 -14.66
C LEU A 78 3.58 21.53 -15.76
N ARG A 79 3.40 20.43 -16.51
CA ARG A 79 2.39 20.29 -17.59
C ARG A 79 1.00 19.88 -17.11
N GLY A 80 0.89 19.23 -15.95
CA GLY A 80 -0.39 18.93 -15.26
C GLY A 80 -1.25 20.18 -15.06
N ARG A 81 -0.64 21.36 -15.14
CA ARG A 81 -1.26 22.70 -15.25
C ARG A 81 -2.36 22.86 -16.29
N ALA A 82 -2.33 22.14 -17.42
CA ALA A 82 -3.11 22.54 -18.59
C ALA A 82 -4.45 21.79 -18.79
N ARG A 83 -4.72 20.72 -18.03
CA ARG A 83 -5.84 19.80 -18.32
C ARG A 83 -7.02 19.86 -17.35
N SER A 84 -7.01 20.73 -16.34
CA SER A 84 -8.23 21.04 -15.57
C SER A 84 -9.16 21.96 -16.38
N ARG A 85 -9.80 21.41 -17.41
CA ARG A 85 -10.91 22.05 -18.15
C ARG A 85 -12.23 22.09 -17.36
N GLY A 86 -12.29 21.48 -16.17
CA GLY A 86 -13.37 21.65 -15.20
C GLY A 86 -12.93 22.59 -14.10
N GLY A 87 -13.65 23.71 -13.94
CA GLY A 87 -13.31 24.72 -12.95
C GLY A 87 -13.25 24.16 -11.53
N TRP A 88 -12.13 24.37 -10.84
CA TRP A 88 -12.13 24.47 -9.39
C TRP A 88 -12.90 25.74 -9.01
N ALA A 89 -14.22 25.63 -8.93
CA ALA A 89 -15.07 26.61 -8.25
C ALA A 89 -15.20 26.18 -6.77
N GLY A 90 -14.07 26.20 -6.06
CA GLY A 90 -14.06 26.21 -4.61
C GLY A 90 -13.73 27.63 -4.20
N THR A 91 -14.71 28.36 -3.69
CA THR A 91 -14.51 29.65 -3.03
C THR A 91 -13.39 29.48 -1.99
N PRO A 92 -12.31 30.27 -2.01
CA PRO A 92 -11.32 30.21 -0.94
C PRO A 92 -12.02 30.59 0.38
N PRO A 93 -11.80 29.87 1.49
CA PRO A 93 -12.26 30.35 2.77
C PRO A 93 -11.55 31.68 3.06
N GLU A 94 -12.33 32.76 3.15
CA GLU A 94 -11.85 34.04 3.66
C GLU A 94 -11.40 33.83 5.11
N THR A 95 -10.10 33.77 5.34
CA THR A 95 -9.51 33.98 6.66
C THR A 95 -9.08 35.44 6.80
N PRO A 96 -9.66 36.23 7.72
CA PRO A 96 -9.14 37.55 8.02
C PRO A 96 -7.74 37.41 8.61
N GLY A 97 -6.77 38.10 8.00
CA GLY A 97 -5.39 38.13 8.44
C GLY A 97 -5.27 38.55 9.90
N THR A 98 -4.65 37.71 10.72
CA THR A 98 -4.16 38.08 12.05
C THR A 98 -2.64 38.13 11.98
N PRO A 99 -2.00 39.27 12.32
CA PRO A 99 -0.55 39.40 12.22
C PRO A 99 0.16 38.53 13.26
N ILE A 100 1.20 37.81 12.82
CA ILE A 100 2.10 37.01 13.65
C ILE A 100 2.83 37.95 14.62
N ARG A 101 2.67 37.75 15.94
CA ARG A 101 3.51 38.39 16.98
C ARG A 101 4.67 37.47 17.36
N PRO A 102 5.85 38.02 17.70
CA PRO A 102 7.03 37.22 18.02
C PRO A 102 6.88 36.51 19.37
N VAL A 103 7.38 35.27 19.42
CA VAL A 103 7.48 34.42 20.61
C VAL A 103 8.54 35.00 21.55
N SER A 104 8.20 35.16 22.82
CA SER A 104 9.16 35.42 23.91
C SER A 104 8.90 34.45 25.06
N ASP A 105 9.82 33.49 25.23
CA ASP A 105 10.39 32.84 26.42
C ASP A 105 9.53 32.42 27.65
N PRO A 106 10.01 31.42 28.44
CA PRO A 106 9.18 30.33 28.97
C PRO A 106 8.50 30.63 30.32
N VAL A 107 7.30 30.06 30.51
CA VAL A 107 6.52 30.14 31.75
C VAL A 107 6.92 28.99 32.70
N PRO A 108 7.12 29.25 34.01
CA PRO A 108 7.58 28.24 34.97
C PRO A 108 6.46 27.34 35.49
N VAL A 109 6.86 26.12 35.88
CA VAL A 109 6.05 25.05 36.47
C VAL A 109 5.49 25.48 37.84
N ALA A 110 4.16 25.48 37.99
CA ALA A 110 3.49 25.69 39.28
C ALA A 110 2.82 24.40 39.79
N ARG A 111 3.05 24.13 41.07
CA ARG A 111 2.61 22.95 41.82
C ARG A 111 1.11 22.99 42.10
N SER A 112 0.45 21.84 41.92
CA SER A 112 -0.97 21.63 42.28
C SER A 112 -1.15 21.63 43.80
N SER A 113 -2.08 22.44 44.29
CA SER A 113 -2.66 22.35 45.64
C SER A 113 -4.17 22.10 45.49
N ALA A 114 -4.66 21.08 46.17
CA ALA A 114 -6.06 20.66 46.13
C ALA A 114 -6.99 21.66 46.83
N VAL A 115 -8.14 21.94 46.20
CA VAL A 115 -9.31 22.56 46.84
C VAL A 115 -10.50 21.66 46.62
N THR A 116 -11.07 21.17 47.71
CA THR A 116 -12.29 20.36 47.78
C THR A 116 -13.52 21.27 47.89
N GLY A 117 -14.44 21.16 46.94
CA GLY A 117 -15.81 21.70 47.02
C GLY A 117 -16.84 20.57 46.98
N PRO A 118 -17.93 20.62 47.78
CA PRO A 118 -18.92 19.55 47.84
C PRO A 118 -20.01 19.77 46.79
N GLY A 119 -20.20 18.79 45.89
CA GLY A 119 -21.28 18.82 44.90
C GLY A 119 -20.95 18.12 43.59
N GLY A 120 -20.33 16.94 43.65
CA GLY A 120 -19.99 16.15 42.46
C GLY A 120 -20.94 14.98 42.29
N VAL A 121 -21.76 15.00 41.24
CA VAL A 121 -22.22 13.75 40.61
C VAL A 121 -20.97 13.01 40.19
N VAL A 122 -20.69 11.89 40.84
CA VAL A 122 -19.58 11.01 40.48
C VAL A 122 -19.95 10.31 39.18
N THR A 123 -19.66 10.92 38.04
CA THR A 123 -19.46 10.17 36.81
C THR A 123 -18.24 9.29 37.04
N ARG A 124 -18.48 8.01 37.37
CA ARG A 124 -17.43 6.99 37.39
C ARG A 124 -16.70 7.07 36.05
N PRO A 125 -15.36 7.14 36.01
CA PRO A 125 -14.66 6.96 34.76
C PRO A 125 -15.08 5.60 34.21
N ALA A 126 -15.41 5.54 32.93
CA ALA A 126 -15.65 4.28 32.25
C ALA A 126 -14.39 3.43 32.47
N VAL A 127 -14.49 2.44 33.35
CA VAL A 127 -13.42 1.48 33.59
C VAL A 127 -13.16 0.86 32.22
N ALA A 128 -11.98 1.13 31.65
CA ALA A 128 -11.53 0.45 30.45
C ALA A 128 -11.70 -1.04 30.73
N ARG A 129 -12.69 -1.66 30.08
CA ARG A 129 -12.91 -3.10 30.22
C ARG A 129 -11.60 -3.75 29.83
N ARG A 130 -10.90 -4.35 30.80
CA ARG A 130 -9.76 -5.23 30.49
C ARG A 130 -10.31 -6.26 29.52
N ARG A 131 -9.91 -6.16 28.25
CA ARG A 131 -10.25 -7.16 27.24
C ARG A 131 -9.70 -8.48 27.77
N ARG A 132 -10.58 -9.47 27.95
CA ARG A 132 -10.13 -10.82 28.27
C ARG A 132 -9.31 -11.28 27.07
N VAL A 133 -8.06 -11.66 27.35
CA VAL A 133 -7.18 -12.26 26.34
C VAL A 133 -7.81 -13.59 25.98
N GLY A 134 -8.28 -13.71 24.73
CA GLY A 134 -8.89 -14.93 24.23
C GLY A 134 -7.84 -15.97 23.87
N PRO A 135 -8.21 -17.06 23.17
CA PRO A 135 -7.25 -18.07 22.71
C PRO A 135 -6.11 -17.44 21.90
N VAL A 136 -4.91 -17.99 22.08
CA VAL A 136 -3.74 -17.66 21.28
C VAL A 136 -3.90 -18.35 19.93
N PHE A 137 -3.95 -17.57 18.86
CA PHE A 137 -3.85 -18.06 17.50
C PHE A 137 -2.38 -18.19 17.11
N VAL A 138 -2.08 -19.04 16.14
CA VAL A 138 -0.75 -19.11 15.54
C VAL A 138 -0.89 -18.60 14.11
N ASP A 139 -0.15 -17.55 13.77
CA ASP A 139 -0.12 -17.02 12.41
C ASP A 139 0.76 -17.88 11.49
N ASP A 140 0.84 -17.52 10.20
CA ASP A 140 1.55 -18.36 9.22
C ASP A 140 3.08 -18.34 9.41
N LEU A 141 3.59 -17.38 10.20
CA LEU A 141 4.99 -17.32 10.60
C LEU A 141 5.27 -18.12 11.88
N GLY A 142 4.27 -18.83 12.41
CA GLY A 142 4.38 -19.57 13.67
C GLY A 142 4.32 -18.69 14.91
N THR A 143 3.93 -17.42 14.79
CA THR A 143 3.88 -16.48 15.90
C THR A 143 2.56 -16.61 16.66
N GLY A 144 2.64 -16.69 17.99
CA GLY A 144 1.46 -16.66 18.86
C GLY A 144 0.82 -15.27 18.91
N VAL A 145 -0.44 -15.16 18.48
CA VAL A 145 -1.23 -13.91 18.45
C VAL A 145 -2.33 -13.98 19.50
N ALA A 146 -2.22 -13.11 20.50
CA ALA A 146 -3.18 -13.01 21.60
C ALA A 146 -4.43 -12.21 21.18
N VAL A 147 -5.36 -12.87 20.49
CA VAL A 147 -6.59 -12.23 19.99
C VAL A 147 -7.65 -12.17 21.10
N PRO A 148 -8.32 -11.02 21.34
CA PRO A 148 -9.44 -10.92 22.28
C PRO A 148 -10.60 -11.88 21.95
N ASP A 149 -11.42 -12.22 22.95
CA ASP A 149 -12.61 -13.07 22.78
C ASP A 149 -13.63 -12.49 21.78
N ALA A 150 -13.67 -11.17 21.65
CA ALA A 150 -14.49 -10.45 20.69
C ALA A 150 -13.63 -9.44 19.91
N VAL A 151 -13.74 -9.49 18.58
CA VAL A 151 -13.06 -8.58 17.65
C VAL A 151 -14.13 -7.69 17.03
N GLY A 152 -13.99 -6.37 17.21
CA GLY A 152 -14.89 -5.37 16.66
C GLY A 152 -14.19 -4.24 15.90
N ARG A 153 -12.85 -4.28 15.83
CA ARG A 153 -12.02 -3.27 15.16
C ARG A 153 -10.82 -3.94 14.51
N VAL A 154 -10.85 -4.11 13.20
CA VAL A 154 -9.73 -4.66 12.42
C VAL A 154 -9.09 -3.54 11.62
N VAL A 155 -7.77 -3.50 11.63
CA VAL A 155 -6.99 -2.74 10.66
C VAL A 155 -6.37 -3.72 9.68
N SER A 156 -6.50 -3.46 8.39
CA SER A 156 -5.83 -4.22 7.35
C SER A 156 -4.75 -3.36 6.70
N VAL A 157 -3.53 -3.89 6.64
CA VAL A 157 -2.38 -3.22 5.99
C VAL A 157 -2.08 -3.80 4.61
N VAL A 158 -3.05 -4.49 4.00
CA VAL A 158 -2.93 -5.17 2.70
C VAL A 158 -4.24 -5.07 1.89
N PRO A 159 -4.24 -4.67 0.61
CA PRO A 159 -5.45 -4.56 -0.21
C PRO A 159 -6.26 -5.86 -0.31
N SER A 160 -5.60 -6.98 -0.63
CA SER A 160 -6.27 -8.27 -0.78
C SER A 160 -6.94 -8.76 0.51
N LEU A 161 -6.26 -8.60 1.65
CA LEU A 161 -6.83 -8.95 2.96
C LEU A 161 -7.97 -8.00 3.36
N THR A 162 -7.89 -6.73 2.97
CA THR A 162 -8.98 -5.78 3.16
C THR A 162 -10.22 -6.24 2.41
N GLU A 163 -10.07 -6.67 1.16
CA GLU A 163 -11.17 -7.19 0.36
C GLU A 163 -11.80 -8.43 1.02
N ALA A 164 -10.97 -9.36 1.52
CA ALA A 164 -11.45 -10.57 2.21
C ALA A 164 -12.25 -10.26 3.48
N VAL A 165 -11.77 -9.33 4.32
CA VAL A 165 -12.50 -8.91 5.52
C VAL A 165 -13.76 -8.14 5.15
N ALA A 166 -13.69 -7.22 4.17
CA ALA A 166 -14.83 -6.43 3.74
C ALA A 166 -15.94 -7.30 3.13
N ALA A 167 -15.62 -8.29 2.32
CA ALA A 167 -16.59 -9.22 1.75
C ALA A 167 -17.26 -10.11 2.80
N THR A 168 -16.62 -10.30 3.97
CA THR A 168 -17.11 -11.17 5.04
C THR A 168 -17.85 -10.39 6.13
N ALA A 169 -17.32 -9.23 6.53
CA ALA A 169 -17.82 -8.38 7.58
C ALA A 169 -17.40 -6.90 7.35
N PRO A 170 -18.10 -6.16 6.47
CA PRO A 170 -17.72 -4.80 6.07
C PRO A 170 -17.52 -3.84 7.25
N GLY A 171 -18.38 -3.92 8.27
CA GLY A 171 -18.35 -3.04 9.44
C GLY A 171 -17.22 -3.32 10.44
N LEU A 172 -16.35 -4.30 10.16
CA LEU A 172 -15.24 -4.66 11.06
C LEU A 172 -13.99 -3.80 10.82
N LEU A 173 -13.83 -3.28 9.61
CA LEU A 173 -12.65 -2.50 9.21
C LEU A 173 -12.71 -1.09 9.77
N VAL A 174 -11.67 -0.68 10.50
CA VAL A 174 -11.53 0.68 11.03
C VAL A 174 -10.35 1.44 10.44
N GLY A 175 -9.43 0.74 9.77
CA GLY A 175 -8.32 1.32 9.04
C GLY A 175 -7.83 0.43 7.92
N VAL A 176 -7.50 1.04 6.78
CA VAL A 176 -7.08 0.39 5.53
C VAL A 176 -6.02 1.22 4.84
N THR A 177 -5.19 0.61 3.98
CA THR A 177 -4.15 1.36 3.26
C THR A 177 -4.75 2.29 2.21
N ASP A 178 -3.93 3.22 1.71
CA ASP A 178 -4.28 4.13 0.61
C ASP A 178 -4.61 3.37 -0.69
N TRP A 179 -4.12 2.13 -0.81
CA TRP A 179 -4.29 1.28 -1.99
C TRP A 179 -5.53 0.38 -1.92
N CYS A 180 -6.27 0.39 -0.81
CA CYS A 180 -7.49 -0.39 -0.65
C CYS A 180 -8.66 0.30 -1.35
N THR A 181 -8.84 0.01 -2.63
CA THR A 181 -9.92 0.56 -3.47
C THR A 181 -11.11 -0.40 -3.63
N HIS A 182 -11.00 -1.62 -3.11
CA HIS A 182 -12.02 -2.66 -3.21
C HIS A 182 -12.48 -3.13 -1.80
N PRO A 183 -13.78 -3.04 -1.48
CA PRO A 183 -14.84 -2.39 -2.26
C PRO A 183 -14.68 -0.85 -2.28
N GLY A 184 -15.34 -0.18 -3.23
CA GLY A 184 -15.18 1.27 -3.45
C GLY A 184 -15.81 2.17 -2.38
N ASP A 185 -16.63 1.60 -1.50
CA ASP A 185 -17.41 2.27 -0.46
C ASP A 185 -16.86 2.01 0.96
N LEU A 186 -15.58 1.66 1.09
CA LEU A 186 -14.91 1.45 2.38
C LEU A 186 -14.97 2.69 3.27
N ASP A 187 -15.73 2.59 4.36
CA ASP A 187 -15.79 3.58 5.44
C ASP A 187 -14.76 3.25 6.55
N ALA A 188 -13.47 3.41 6.21
CA ALA A 188 -12.35 3.16 7.12
C ALA A 188 -11.27 4.23 6.97
N ALA A 189 -10.55 4.51 8.06
CA ALA A 189 -9.46 5.48 8.06
C ALA A 189 -8.31 5.03 7.14
N ARG A 190 -7.66 5.99 6.48
CA ARG A 190 -6.49 5.71 5.65
C ARG A 190 -5.23 5.75 6.49
N ILE A 191 -4.44 4.68 6.43
CA ILE A 191 -3.27 4.46 7.31
C ILE A 191 -1.93 4.43 6.54
N GLY A 192 -1.87 5.04 5.37
CA GLY A 192 -0.66 5.07 4.55
C GLY A 192 -0.53 3.86 3.62
N GLY A 193 0.70 3.56 3.18
CA GLY A 193 0.99 2.50 2.23
C GLY A 193 1.13 1.11 2.86
N THR A 194 1.10 0.05 2.04
CA THR A 194 1.33 -1.35 2.50
C THR A 194 2.73 -1.52 3.10
N LYS A 195 3.72 -0.93 2.44
CA LYS A 195 5.12 -0.98 2.88
C LYS A 195 5.44 0.09 3.91
N ASN A 196 4.69 1.18 4.02
CA ASN A 196 4.99 2.28 4.94
C ASN A 196 3.73 2.72 5.68
N PRO A 197 3.14 1.84 6.51
CA PRO A 197 1.94 2.19 7.25
C PRO A 197 2.27 3.22 8.33
N ASP A 198 1.34 4.14 8.58
CA ASP A 198 1.41 5.08 9.70
C ASP A 198 1.08 4.32 11.00
N VAL A 199 2.12 3.84 11.68
CA VAL A 199 2.01 3.05 12.90
C VAL A 199 1.27 3.82 14.00
N ASP A 200 1.54 5.12 14.16
CA ASP A 200 0.91 5.94 15.19
C ASP A 200 -0.58 6.12 14.92
N ALA A 201 -0.97 6.36 13.65
CA ALA A 201 -2.36 6.41 13.24
C ALA A 201 -3.06 5.06 13.49
N ILE A 202 -2.41 3.94 13.18
CA ILE A 202 -2.97 2.60 13.46
C ILE A 202 -3.20 2.41 14.97
N VAL A 203 -2.23 2.75 15.80
CA VAL A 203 -2.35 2.62 17.27
C VAL A 203 -3.49 3.53 17.80
N ALA A 204 -3.62 4.75 17.27
CA ALA A 204 -4.69 5.67 17.64
C ALA A 204 -6.10 5.14 17.31
N LEU A 205 -6.24 4.31 16.27
CA LEU A 205 -7.49 3.62 15.95
C LEU A 205 -7.87 2.56 16.98
N ARG A 206 -6.96 2.17 17.88
CA ARG A 206 -7.17 1.12 18.90
C ARG A 206 -7.76 -0.16 18.29
N PRO A 207 -7.10 -0.76 17.28
CA PRO A 207 -7.56 -2.01 16.70
C PRO A 207 -7.48 -3.16 17.71
N ASP A 208 -8.35 -4.13 17.52
CA ASP A 208 -8.37 -5.40 18.25
C ASP A 208 -7.43 -6.41 17.59
N LEU A 209 -7.21 -6.24 16.28
CA LEU A 209 -6.33 -7.04 15.45
C LEU A 209 -5.88 -6.21 14.25
N VAL A 210 -4.60 -6.31 13.91
CA VAL A 210 -4.06 -5.91 12.61
C VAL A 210 -3.84 -7.17 11.79
N VAL A 211 -4.33 -7.18 10.54
CA VAL A 211 -4.05 -8.25 9.58
C VAL A 211 -3.03 -7.77 8.55
N ALA A 212 -1.98 -8.55 8.37
CA ALA A 212 -0.81 -8.23 7.57
C ALA A 212 -0.38 -9.44 6.73
N ASN A 213 0.51 -9.22 5.77
CA ASN A 213 1.12 -10.26 4.95
C ASN A 213 2.64 -10.12 4.94
N GLN A 214 3.34 -11.26 5.03
CA GLN A 214 4.79 -11.33 5.09
C GLN A 214 5.46 -10.69 3.87
N GLU A 215 4.89 -10.90 2.70
CA GLU A 215 5.40 -10.40 1.44
C GLU A 215 5.11 -8.91 1.24
N GLU A 216 4.01 -8.39 1.78
CA GLU A 216 3.57 -7.00 1.59
C GLU A 216 3.99 -6.03 2.69
N ASN A 217 4.26 -6.48 3.91
CA ASN A 217 4.57 -5.58 5.02
C ASN A 217 6.01 -5.76 5.53
N ARG A 218 6.65 -4.69 6.02
CA ARG A 218 8.03 -4.79 6.55
C ARG A 218 8.00 -5.22 8.02
N ALA A 219 8.92 -6.10 8.42
CA ALA A 219 9.03 -6.56 9.80
C ALA A 219 9.14 -5.42 10.84
N PRO A 220 9.95 -4.36 10.64
CA PRO A 220 10.06 -3.27 11.62
C PRO A 220 8.73 -2.59 11.94
N ASP A 221 7.87 -2.40 10.93
CA ASP A 221 6.56 -1.75 11.10
C ASP A 221 5.60 -2.65 11.90
N LEU A 222 5.63 -3.96 11.62
CA LEU A 222 4.84 -4.95 12.37
C LEU A 222 5.33 -5.11 13.81
N ASP A 223 6.64 -5.05 14.03
CA ASP A 223 7.24 -5.14 15.36
C ASP A 223 6.94 -3.89 16.20
N ALA A 224 6.90 -2.71 15.58
CA ALA A 224 6.47 -1.48 16.24
C ALA A 224 5.01 -1.57 16.71
N LEU A 225 4.10 -2.11 15.88
CA LEU A 225 2.70 -2.36 16.28
C LEU A 225 2.60 -3.34 17.45
N ARG A 226 3.36 -4.44 17.40
CA ARG A 226 3.41 -5.42 18.49
C ARG A 226 3.96 -4.81 19.79
N ALA A 227 5.01 -3.98 19.70
CA ALA A 227 5.59 -3.28 20.84
C ALA A 227 4.60 -2.28 21.47
N ALA A 228 3.71 -1.70 20.66
CA ALA A 228 2.58 -0.88 21.13
C ALA A 228 1.43 -1.71 21.74
N GLY A 229 1.55 -3.04 21.80
CA GLY A 229 0.56 -3.95 22.37
C GLY A 229 -0.60 -4.30 21.43
N VAL A 230 -0.48 -4.01 20.14
CA VAL A 230 -1.48 -4.37 19.14
C VAL A 230 -1.27 -5.81 18.68
N PRO A 231 -2.30 -6.69 18.72
CA PRO A 231 -2.22 -8.01 18.12
C PRO A 231 -2.04 -7.90 16.60
N VAL A 232 -1.05 -8.56 16.04
CA VAL A 232 -0.75 -8.58 14.60
C VAL A 232 -0.78 -10.03 14.10
N TYR A 233 -1.66 -10.33 13.16
CA TYR A 233 -1.73 -11.62 12.47
C TYR A 233 -1.10 -11.50 11.09
N VAL A 234 -0.09 -12.32 10.80
CA VAL A 234 0.61 -12.28 9.51
C VAL A 234 0.30 -13.52 8.68
N THR A 235 -0.20 -13.31 7.46
CA THR A 235 -0.34 -14.36 6.45
C THR A 235 0.96 -14.55 5.68
N ASP A 236 1.27 -15.78 5.26
CA ASP A 236 2.34 -16.10 4.32
C ASP A 236 1.79 -17.07 3.27
N ILE A 237 1.57 -16.56 2.06
CA ILE A 237 0.80 -17.24 1.01
C ILE A 237 1.67 -17.39 -0.22
N ARG A 238 2.03 -18.64 -0.57
CA ARG A 238 2.90 -18.97 -1.71
C ARG A 238 2.20 -19.77 -2.80
N THR A 239 1.10 -20.43 -2.46
CA THR A 239 0.31 -21.23 -3.40
C THR A 239 -1.19 -20.95 -3.25
N LEU A 240 -2.00 -21.47 -4.17
CA LEU A 240 -3.46 -21.42 -4.06
C LEU A 240 -3.98 -22.17 -2.82
N ASP A 241 -3.40 -23.33 -2.52
CA ASP A 241 -3.79 -24.13 -1.36
C ASP A 241 -3.45 -23.38 -0.05
N ASP A 242 -2.28 -22.74 0.00
CA ASP A 242 -1.90 -21.87 1.11
C ASP A 242 -2.88 -20.71 1.26
N ALA A 243 -3.31 -20.10 0.15
CA ALA A 243 -4.24 -18.97 0.17
C ALA A 243 -5.57 -19.37 0.85
N PHE A 244 -6.18 -20.50 0.47
CA PHE A 244 -7.44 -20.94 1.06
C PHE A 244 -7.29 -21.27 2.56
N GLY A 245 -6.21 -21.96 2.94
CA GLY A 245 -5.93 -22.30 4.33
C GLY A 245 -5.61 -21.08 5.20
N SER A 246 -4.77 -20.18 4.70
CA SER A 246 -4.34 -18.96 5.38
C SER A 246 -5.51 -17.99 5.59
N LEU A 247 -6.29 -17.72 4.53
CA LEU A 247 -7.46 -16.84 4.62
C LEU A 247 -8.49 -17.37 5.63
N ALA A 248 -8.74 -18.68 5.64
CA ALA A 248 -9.65 -19.28 6.63
C ALA A 248 -9.17 -19.09 8.07
N ARG A 249 -7.87 -19.31 8.35
CA ARG A 249 -7.29 -19.10 9.69
C ARG A 249 -7.30 -17.62 10.09
N MET A 250 -6.97 -16.72 9.17
CA MET A 250 -6.96 -15.28 9.42
C MET A 250 -8.36 -14.73 9.69
N LEU A 251 -9.38 -15.18 8.95
CA LEU A 251 -10.78 -14.82 9.21
C LEU A 251 -11.25 -15.39 10.56
N ALA A 252 -10.85 -16.62 10.92
CA ALA A 252 -11.11 -17.18 12.25
C ALA A 252 -10.45 -16.36 13.37
N ALA A 253 -9.24 -15.84 13.15
CA ALA A 253 -8.59 -14.90 14.07
C ALA A 253 -9.35 -13.56 14.15
N CYS A 254 -10.04 -13.15 13.10
CA CYS A 254 -11.00 -12.03 13.14
C CYS A 254 -12.33 -12.37 13.84
N ARG A 255 -12.48 -13.59 14.39
CA ARG A 255 -13.74 -14.13 14.97
C ARG A 255 -14.86 -14.24 13.94
N LEU A 256 -14.52 -14.46 12.68
CA LEU A 256 -15.45 -14.68 11.59
C LEU A 256 -15.49 -16.16 11.24
N ASP A 257 -16.69 -16.65 10.92
CA ASP A 257 -16.84 -17.96 10.32
C ASP A 257 -16.29 -17.96 8.90
N ARG A 258 -15.98 -19.15 8.39
CA ARG A 258 -15.55 -19.32 7.00
C ARG A 258 -16.67 -18.85 6.05
N PRO A 259 -16.41 -17.88 5.17
CA PRO A 259 -17.44 -17.31 4.31
C PRO A 259 -17.67 -18.15 3.05
N ALA A 260 -18.88 -18.07 2.49
CA ALA A 260 -19.27 -18.78 1.28
C ALA A 260 -18.38 -18.45 0.07
N TRP A 261 -17.94 -17.20 -0.08
CA TRP A 261 -17.07 -16.81 -1.20
C TRP A 261 -15.75 -17.58 -1.22
N LEU A 262 -15.26 -18.03 -0.06
CA LEU A 262 -14.01 -18.80 0.03
C LEU A 262 -14.22 -20.23 -0.47
N ASP A 263 -15.37 -20.83 -0.15
CA ASP A 263 -15.77 -22.15 -0.66
C ASP A 263 -16.04 -22.11 -2.18
N GLU A 264 -16.68 -21.05 -2.66
CA GLU A 264 -16.92 -20.83 -4.09
C GLU A 264 -15.62 -20.66 -4.87
N ALA A 265 -14.67 -19.88 -4.35
CA ALA A 265 -13.35 -19.70 -4.95
C ALA A 265 -12.59 -21.03 -5.02
N GLU A 266 -12.56 -21.80 -3.94
CA GLU A 266 -11.90 -23.10 -3.88
C GLU A 266 -12.52 -24.09 -4.88
N ALA A 267 -13.84 -24.17 -4.93
CA ALA A 267 -14.56 -25.00 -5.90
C ALA A 267 -14.28 -24.57 -7.35
N ALA A 268 -14.22 -23.27 -7.63
CA ALA A 268 -13.90 -22.75 -8.96
C ALA A 268 -12.50 -23.17 -9.41
N TRP A 269 -11.49 -23.08 -8.52
CA TRP A 269 -10.12 -23.50 -8.81
C TRP A 269 -9.95 -25.02 -8.93
N VAL A 270 -10.74 -25.82 -8.22
CA VAL A 270 -10.82 -27.28 -8.44
C VAL A 270 -11.37 -27.60 -9.82
N ALA A 271 -12.36 -26.84 -10.29
CA ALA A 271 -12.98 -27.03 -11.61
C ALA A 271 -12.08 -26.59 -12.78
N VAL A 272 -11.00 -25.82 -12.53
CA VAL A 272 -10.05 -25.42 -13.58
C VAL A 272 -9.36 -26.66 -14.16
N PRO A 273 -9.54 -26.96 -15.46
CA PRO A 273 -8.96 -28.13 -16.09
C PRO A 273 -7.43 -28.15 -15.99
N VAL A 274 -6.86 -29.35 -15.94
CA VAL A 274 -5.42 -29.52 -16.03
C VAL A 274 -4.98 -29.11 -17.46
N PRO A 275 -4.00 -28.20 -17.59
CA PRO A 275 -3.54 -27.73 -18.90
C PRO A 275 -2.89 -28.86 -19.69
N SER A 276 -3.32 -29.06 -20.93
CA SER A 276 -2.77 -30.09 -21.85
C SER A 276 -1.46 -29.67 -22.53
N ARG A 277 -1.13 -28.37 -22.48
CA ARG A 277 0.11 -27.79 -22.98
C ARG A 277 0.64 -26.80 -21.96
N ARG A 278 1.97 -26.71 -21.88
CA ARG A 278 2.65 -25.70 -21.07
C ARG A 278 3.27 -24.63 -21.95
N ARG A 279 3.27 -23.40 -21.47
CA ARG A 279 3.88 -22.22 -22.10
C ARG A 279 4.97 -21.70 -21.19
N ARG A 280 6.02 -21.11 -21.77
CA ARG A 280 7.10 -20.51 -20.99
C ARG A 280 6.97 -19.01 -21.08
N ALA A 281 6.81 -18.34 -19.95
CA ALA A 281 6.52 -16.92 -19.92
C ALA A 281 7.50 -16.11 -19.07
N VAL A 282 7.77 -14.89 -19.53
CA VAL A 282 8.25 -13.81 -18.66
C VAL A 282 7.05 -13.05 -18.10
N ILE A 283 7.11 -12.69 -16.82
CA ILE A 283 6.03 -12.00 -16.10
C ILE A 283 6.59 -10.74 -15.46
N PRO A 284 6.78 -9.65 -16.25
CA PRO A 284 7.28 -8.40 -15.70
C PRO A 284 6.27 -7.78 -14.74
N ILE A 285 6.77 -7.17 -13.67
CA ILE A 285 5.99 -6.44 -12.66
C ILE A 285 6.39 -4.97 -12.54
N TRP A 286 7.54 -4.60 -13.12
CA TRP A 286 8.06 -3.23 -13.14
C TRP A 286 8.96 -3.00 -14.36
N ARG A 287 9.06 -1.75 -14.82
CA ARG A 287 9.82 -1.39 -16.03
C ARG A 287 11.10 -0.59 -15.78
N ARG A 288 11.20 0.17 -14.68
CA ARG A 288 12.34 1.05 -14.40
C ARG A 288 12.79 0.93 -12.93
N PRO A 289 13.75 0.04 -12.61
CA PRO A 289 14.36 -0.95 -13.52
C PRO A 289 13.38 -2.07 -13.88
N TRP A 290 13.66 -2.83 -14.93
CA TRP A 290 12.90 -4.04 -15.25
C TRP A 290 12.98 -5.02 -14.08
N MET A 291 11.82 -5.46 -13.60
CA MET A 291 11.67 -6.49 -12.59
C MET A 291 10.57 -7.45 -13.01
N ALA A 292 10.74 -8.72 -12.68
CA ALA A 292 9.78 -9.76 -13.00
C ALA A 292 9.50 -10.64 -11.78
N VAL A 293 8.47 -11.46 -11.88
CA VAL A 293 8.23 -12.56 -10.96
C VAL A 293 9.41 -13.53 -11.05
N GLY A 294 10.00 -13.88 -9.91
CA GLY A 294 11.08 -14.86 -9.78
C GLY A 294 10.61 -16.16 -9.10
N SER A 295 11.45 -16.72 -8.23
CA SER A 295 11.14 -17.93 -7.46
C SER A 295 10.21 -17.67 -6.28
N ASP A 296 9.51 -18.70 -5.81
CA ASP A 296 8.78 -18.71 -4.53
C ASP A 296 7.77 -17.56 -4.37
N THR A 297 6.92 -17.38 -5.38
CA THR A 297 5.84 -16.37 -5.41
C THR A 297 4.49 -17.02 -5.66
N PHE A 298 3.45 -16.44 -5.05
CA PHE A 298 2.06 -16.80 -5.32
C PHE A 298 1.73 -16.73 -6.82
N THR A 299 2.13 -15.63 -7.48
CA THR A 299 1.94 -15.42 -8.92
C THR A 299 2.55 -16.55 -9.75
N GLY A 300 3.78 -16.97 -9.44
CA GLY A 300 4.44 -18.07 -10.13
C GLY A 300 3.68 -19.40 -9.94
N ALA A 301 3.25 -19.71 -8.72
CA ALA A 301 2.49 -20.92 -8.42
C ALA A 301 1.11 -20.95 -9.10
N LEU A 302 0.40 -19.84 -9.08
CA LEU A 302 -0.91 -19.69 -9.73
C LEU A 302 -0.79 -19.87 -11.25
N LEU A 303 0.20 -19.24 -11.89
CA LEU A 303 0.46 -19.41 -13.32
C LEU A 303 0.87 -20.84 -13.67
N ALA A 304 1.68 -21.49 -12.83
CA ALA A 304 2.07 -22.87 -13.03
C ALA A 304 0.86 -23.83 -13.01
N ARG A 305 -0.14 -23.56 -12.16
CA ARG A 305 -1.43 -24.28 -12.10
C ARG A 305 -2.26 -24.09 -13.38
N LEU A 306 -2.07 -22.98 -14.08
CA LEU A 306 -2.69 -22.66 -15.37
C LEU A 306 -1.85 -23.11 -16.58
N GLY A 307 -0.70 -23.73 -16.37
CA GLY A 307 0.15 -24.25 -17.44
C GLY A 307 1.15 -23.24 -17.98
N VAL A 308 1.44 -22.18 -17.24
CA VAL A 308 2.45 -21.19 -17.59
C VAL A 308 3.65 -21.33 -16.65
N ASP A 309 4.79 -21.72 -17.22
CA ASP A 309 6.06 -21.85 -16.53
C ASP A 309 6.80 -20.51 -16.56
N ASN A 310 7.12 -19.96 -15.38
CA ASN A 310 7.92 -18.75 -15.25
C ASN A 310 9.37 -19.00 -15.69
N VAL A 311 9.85 -18.27 -16.69
CA VAL A 311 11.22 -18.44 -17.20
C VAL A 311 12.30 -17.99 -16.22
N LEU A 312 11.94 -17.17 -15.23
CA LEU A 312 12.80 -16.77 -14.11
C LEU A 312 12.42 -17.49 -12.81
N GLY A 313 11.67 -18.59 -12.88
CA GLY A 313 11.16 -19.31 -11.71
C GLY A 313 12.24 -19.96 -10.84
N ASP A 314 13.44 -20.17 -11.37
CA ASP A 314 14.61 -20.71 -10.66
C ASP A 314 15.58 -19.60 -10.19
N ASP A 315 15.24 -18.32 -10.39
CA ASP A 315 16.08 -17.21 -9.93
C ASP A 315 16.14 -17.18 -8.38
N PRO A 316 17.31 -17.00 -7.75
CA PRO A 316 17.41 -16.95 -6.29
C PRO A 316 16.64 -15.78 -5.66
N GLU A 317 16.36 -14.71 -6.40
CA GLU A 317 15.52 -13.61 -5.95
C GLU A 317 14.03 -13.88 -6.27
N ARG A 318 13.15 -13.47 -5.35
CA ARG A 318 11.69 -13.57 -5.57
C ARG A 318 11.20 -12.59 -6.65
N TYR A 319 11.89 -11.47 -6.81
CA TYR A 319 11.59 -10.42 -7.79
C TYR A 319 12.87 -9.88 -8.44
N PRO A 320 13.54 -10.69 -9.28
CA PRO A 320 14.81 -10.32 -9.86
C PRO A 320 14.67 -9.14 -10.82
N ARG A 321 15.75 -8.36 -10.89
CA ARG A 321 15.96 -7.47 -12.03
C ARG A 321 16.38 -8.29 -13.24
N PHE A 322 15.91 -7.93 -14.42
CA PHE A 322 16.28 -8.62 -15.65
C PHE A 322 16.52 -7.63 -16.79
N ASP A 323 17.21 -8.09 -17.83
CA ASP A 323 17.31 -7.39 -19.11
C ASP A 323 16.47 -8.15 -20.14
N PRO A 324 15.43 -7.54 -20.75
CA PRO A 324 14.61 -8.17 -21.79
C PRO A 324 15.42 -8.80 -22.92
N ALA A 325 16.61 -8.28 -23.23
CA ALA A 325 17.48 -8.80 -24.29
C ALA A 325 18.18 -10.13 -23.95
N THR A 326 18.22 -10.52 -22.68
CA THR A 326 18.97 -11.70 -22.19
C THR A 326 18.09 -12.76 -21.52
N LEU A 327 16.77 -12.66 -21.68
CA LEU A 327 15.83 -13.62 -21.10
C LEU A 327 16.07 -15.04 -21.64
N PRO A 328 15.85 -16.06 -20.79
CA PRO A 328 15.78 -17.45 -21.25
C PRO A 328 14.71 -17.63 -22.33
N PRO A 329 14.79 -18.70 -23.16
CA PRO A 329 13.80 -18.94 -24.20
C PRO A 329 12.38 -18.98 -23.65
N HIS A 330 11.49 -18.20 -24.23
CA HIS A 330 10.09 -18.09 -23.81
C HIS A 330 9.20 -17.88 -25.04
N ASP A 331 7.92 -18.21 -24.90
CA ASP A 331 6.94 -18.11 -25.98
C ASP A 331 5.73 -17.25 -25.59
N LEU A 332 5.74 -16.63 -24.41
CA LEU A 332 4.67 -15.76 -23.92
C LEU A 332 5.25 -14.62 -23.04
N ALA A 333 4.65 -13.45 -23.10
CA ALA A 333 4.83 -12.39 -22.10
C ALA A 333 3.49 -12.17 -21.37
N VAL A 334 3.46 -12.35 -20.05
CA VAL A 334 2.26 -12.09 -19.23
C VAL A 334 2.39 -10.71 -18.63
N LEU A 335 1.54 -9.78 -19.08
CA LEU A 335 1.65 -8.35 -18.81
C LEU A 335 0.49 -7.90 -17.93
N PRO A 336 0.69 -7.79 -16.60
CA PRO A 336 -0.35 -7.34 -15.69
C PRO A 336 -0.61 -5.82 -15.79
N ASP A 337 -1.81 -5.37 -15.41
CA ASP A 337 -2.14 -3.94 -15.33
C ASP A 337 -1.74 -3.27 -13.99
N GLU A 338 -1.28 -4.05 -13.01
CA GLU A 338 -0.73 -3.58 -11.74
C GLU A 338 0.37 -4.54 -11.21
N PRO A 339 1.34 -4.06 -10.41
CA PRO A 339 1.50 -2.69 -9.89
C PRO A 339 2.04 -1.69 -10.91
N TYR A 340 2.63 -2.16 -12.01
CA TYR A 340 2.94 -1.33 -13.17
C TYR A 340 1.91 -1.61 -14.26
N LEU A 341 1.33 -0.55 -14.85
CA LEU A 341 0.40 -0.67 -15.95
C LEU A 341 1.13 -1.05 -17.24
N PHE A 342 1.19 -2.34 -17.55
CA PHE A 342 1.59 -2.80 -18.87
C PHE A 342 0.41 -2.72 -19.85
N THR A 343 0.71 -2.33 -21.07
CA THR A 343 -0.24 -2.10 -22.15
C THR A 343 0.05 -3.01 -23.34
N ALA A 344 -0.84 -3.01 -24.33
CA ALA A 344 -0.64 -3.75 -25.58
C ALA A 344 0.63 -3.33 -26.35
N ASP A 345 1.15 -2.12 -26.09
CA ASP A 345 2.33 -1.58 -26.75
C ASP A 345 3.64 -2.09 -26.10
N ASP A 346 3.63 -2.35 -24.78
CA ASP A 346 4.82 -2.81 -24.06
C ASP A 346 5.30 -4.19 -24.54
N GLY A 347 4.36 -5.05 -24.95
CA GLY A 347 4.65 -6.39 -25.47
C GLY A 347 5.56 -6.38 -26.70
N PRO A 348 5.09 -5.85 -27.85
CA PRO A 348 5.91 -5.74 -29.06
C PRO A 348 7.17 -4.88 -28.89
N GLU A 349 7.15 -3.89 -28.01
CA GLU A 349 8.30 -3.02 -27.73
C GLU A 349 9.43 -3.80 -27.02
N ALA A 350 9.10 -4.52 -25.95
CA ALA A 350 10.09 -5.17 -25.08
C ALA A 350 10.34 -6.65 -25.41
N PHE A 351 9.37 -7.32 -26.05
CA PHE A 351 9.37 -8.75 -26.35
C PHE A 351 9.01 -9.02 -27.82
N PRO A 352 9.84 -8.56 -28.78
CA PRO A 352 9.53 -8.64 -30.20
C PRO A 352 9.35 -10.09 -30.67
N GLY A 353 8.23 -10.36 -31.34
CA GLY A 353 7.90 -11.70 -31.85
C GLY A 353 7.32 -12.67 -30.82
N VAL A 354 7.14 -12.23 -29.57
CA VAL A 354 6.53 -13.00 -28.49
C VAL A 354 5.08 -12.53 -28.27
N PRO A 355 4.08 -13.42 -28.36
CA PRO A 355 2.70 -13.07 -28.01
C PRO A 355 2.59 -12.56 -26.57
N SER A 356 1.77 -11.54 -26.35
CA SER A 356 1.54 -10.95 -25.03
C SER A 356 0.12 -11.24 -24.54
N ALA A 357 -0.01 -11.67 -23.30
CA ALA A 357 -1.28 -11.81 -22.59
C ALA A 357 -1.43 -10.65 -21.61
N LEU A 358 -2.38 -9.76 -21.87
CA LEU A 358 -2.76 -8.70 -20.93
C LEU A 358 -3.67 -9.31 -19.86
N VAL A 359 -3.31 -9.15 -18.60
CA VAL A 359 -4.05 -9.74 -17.47
C VAL A 359 -4.30 -8.69 -16.39
N SER A 360 -5.37 -8.88 -15.62
CA SER A 360 -5.58 -8.08 -14.41
C SER A 360 -4.55 -8.49 -13.34
N GLY A 361 -3.77 -7.55 -12.85
CA GLY A 361 -2.84 -7.76 -11.75
C GLY A 361 -3.57 -8.10 -10.45
N ARG A 362 -4.76 -7.54 -10.22
CA ARG A 362 -5.62 -7.93 -9.07
C ARG A 362 -5.98 -9.42 -9.15
N LEU A 363 -6.45 -9.90 -10.30
CA LEU A 363 -6.79 -11.33 -10.44
C LEU A 363 -5.56 -12.24 -10.39
N LEU A 364 -4.42 -11.74 -10.84
CA LEU A 364 -3.17 -12.50 -10.89
C LEU A 364 -2.47 -12.61 -9.52
N THR A 365 -2.53 -11.55 -8.71
CA THR A 365 -1.65 -11.40 -7.53
C THR A 365 -2.40 -11.31 -6.21
N TRP A 366 -3.71 -11.03 -6.20
CA TRP A 366 -4.47 -10.95 -4.96
C TRP A 366 -5.10 -12.30 -4.62
N TYR A 367 -4.93 -12.72 -3.36
CA TYR A 367 -5.65 -13.82 -2.74
C TYR A 367 -6.84 -13.26 -1.93
N GLY A 368 -8.04 -13.79 -2.16
CA GLY A 368 -9.27 -13.28 -1.57
C GLY A 368 -10.48 -13.51 -2.48
N PRO A 369 -11.55 -12.70 -2.38
CA PRO A 369 -12.75 -12.85 -3.20
C PRO A 369 -12.50 -12.77 -4.71
N SER A 370 -11.43 -12.08 -5.13
CA SER A 370 -10.95 -12.05 -6.52
C SER A 370 -10.66 -13.43 -7.12
N LEU A 371 -10.33 -14.43 -6.29
CA LEU A 371 -9.94 -15.76 -6.75
C LEU A 371 -11.06 -16.48 -7.51
N THR A 372 -12.32 -16.23 -7.17
CA THR A 372 -13.47 -16.80 -7.89
C THR A 372 -13.48 -16.32 -9.34
N GLU A 373 -13.31 -15.02 -9.56
CA GLU A 373 -13.23 -14.44 -10.91
C GLU A 373 -11.94 -14.88 -11.63
N ALA A 374 -10.81 -14.90 -10.92
CA ALA A 374 -9.52 -15.30 -11.47
C ALA A 374 -9.55 -16.70 -12.09
N ALA A 375 -10.24 -17.66 -11.45
CA ALA A 375 -10.38 -19.04 -11.94
C ALA A 375 -11.05 -19.12 -13.32
N HIS A 376 -11.90 -18.15 -13.67
CA HIS A 376 -12.63 -18.12 -14.94
C HIS A 376 -11.93 -17.24 -15.98
N THR A 377 -11.41 -16.10 -15.56
CA THR A 377 -10.88 -15.06 -16.47
C THR A 377 -9.44 -15.34 -16.90
N LEU A 378 -8.56 -15.76 -15.98
CA LEU A 378 -7.14 -15.96 -16.31
C LEU A 378 -6.88 -17.04 -17.36
N PRO A 379 -7.53 -18.23 -17.34
CA PRO A 379 -7.32 -19.24 -18.38
C PRO A 379 -7.60 -18.72 -19.80
N GLN A 380 -8.58 -17.84 -19.95
CA GLN A 380 -8.94 -17.23 -21.23
C GLN A 380 -7.92 -16.19 -21.65
N ALA A 381 -7.52 -15.31 -20.71
CA ALA A 381 -6.56 -14.23 -20.97
C ALA A 381 -5.16 -14.76 -21.34
N LEU A 382 -4.75 -15.90 -20.77
CA LEU A 382 -3.45 -16.55 -21.02
C LEU A 382 -3.38 -17.32 -22.34
N THR A 383 -4.49 -17.41 -23.08
CA THR A 383 -4.53 -18.02 -24.42
C THR A 383 -4.66 -16.91 -25.46
N PRO A 384 -3.58 -16.20 -25.81
CA PRO A 384 -3.65 -15.11 -26.78
C PRO A 384 -4.15 -15.66 -28.13
N PRO A 385 -4.91 -14.85 -28.90
CA PRO A 385 -5.39 -15.26 -30.21
C PRO A 385 -4.23 -15.65 -31.13
N PRO A 386 -4.45 -16.61 -32.05
CA PRO A 386 -3.43 -17.18 -32.91
C PRO A 386 -2.80 -16.19 -33.89
#